data_AF-A0A934U0U6-F1
#
_entry.id   AF-A0A934U0U6-F1
#
_cell.length_a   1.000
_cell.length_b   1.000
_cell.length_c   1.000
_cell.angle_alpha   90.00
_cell.angle_beta   90.00
_cell.angle_gamma   90.00
#
_symmetry.space_group_name_H-M   'P 1'
#
loop_
_entity.id
_entity.type
_entity.pdbx_description
1 polymer ?
#
loop_
_entity_poly.entity_id
_entity_poly.type
_entity_poly.pdbx_seq_one_letter_code
_entity_poly.pdbx_strand_id
1 'polypeptide(L)'
;MADLVAFSELSLQLVFKVRQLKKHLPNDTVNQVLTDGLNESALYLERYSNEALNAKTERKTVEELRHAYQKTGSVRYYIEFLKEIKAIPEFVADDLLSDCEAIKETLEPIMEEYRGKYGFHSSWDDDNHNSFSSSWDDDDW
;
A
#
# COMPACT_ATOMS: atom_id res chain seq x y z
N MET A 1 -12.43 0.32 -17.32
CA MET A 1 -13.15 -0.72 -16.54
C MET A 1 -12.35 -2.02 -16.47
N ALA A 2 -11.71 -2.47 -17.55
CA ALA A 2 -10.74 -3.58 -17.48
C ALA A 2 -9.59 -3.31 -16.50
N ASP A 3 -9.05 -2.08 -16.49
CA ASP A 3 -7.92 -1.72 -15.61
C ASP A 3 -8.29 -1.69 -14.12
N LEU A 4 -9.53 -1.31 -13.79
CA LEU A 4 -10.05 -1.35 -12.41
C LEU A 4 -10.25 -2.80 -11.92
N VAL A 5 -10.64 -3.71 -12.81
CA VAL A 5 -10.75 -5.14 -12.49
C VAL A 5 -9.36 -5.73 -12.27
N ALA A 6 -8.41 -5.45 -13.17
CA ALA A 6 -7.02 -5.89 -13.03
C ALA A 6 -6.40 -5.37 -11.71
N PHE A 7 -6.63 -4.10 -11.39
CA PHE A 7 -6.21 -3.51 -10.11
C PHE A 7 -6.81 -4.25 -8.90
N SER A 8 -8.12 -4.53 -8.91
CA SER A 8 -8.78 -5.29 -7.85
C SER A 8 -8.22 -6.70 -7.67
N GLU A 9 -7.93 -7.39 -8.78
CA GLU A 9 -7.33 -8.73 -8.77
C GLU A 9 -5.91 -8.73 -8.18
N LEU A 10 -5.07 -7.77 -8.56
CA LEU A 10 -3.72 -7.61 -8.03
C LEU A 10 -3.73 -7.35 -6.51
N SER A 11 -4.59 -6.43 -6.05
CA SER A 11 -4.76 -6.15 -4.62
C SER A 11 -5.18 -7.38 -3.83
N LEU A 12 -6.09 -8.20 -4.38
CA LEU A 12 -6.54 -9.43 -3.74
C LEU A 12 -5.42 -10.50 -3.68
N GLN A 13 -4.63 -10.65 -4.75
CA GLN A 13 -3.48 -11.56 -4.79
C GLN A 13 -2.44 -11.20 -3.71
N LEU A 14 -2.15 -9.91 -3.56
CA LEU A 14 -1.24 -9.41 -2.52
C LEU A 14 -1.74 -9.76 -1.12
N VAL A 15 -3.03 -9.56 -0.82
CA VAL A 15 -3.64 -9.97 0.46
C VAL A 15 -3.42 -11.46 0.73
N PHE A 16 -3.60 -12.31 -0.27
CA PHE A 16 -3.36 -13.75 -0.10
C PHE A 16 -1.91 -14.05 0.24
N LYS A 17 -0.94 -13.49 -0.49
CA LYS A 17 0.49 -13.70 -0.22
C LYS A 17 0.89 -13.21 1.17
N VAL A 18 0.42 -12.01 1.57
CA VAL A 18 0.65 -11.45 2.92
C VAL A 18 0.09 -12.36 4.01
N ARG A 19 -1.12 -12.90 3.83
CA ARG A 19 -1.71 -13.84 4.81
C ARG A 19 -0.93 -15.14 4.90
N GLN A 20 -0.38 -15.64 3.79
CA GLN A 20 0.49 -16.81 3.82
C GLN A 20 1.79 -16.52 4.55
N LEU A 21 2.41 -15.36 4.26
CA LEU A 21 3.62 -14.92 4.95
C LEU A 21 3.44 -14.89 6.46
N LYS A 22 2.34 -14.28 6.95
CA LYS A 22 2.03 -14.20 8.39
C LYS A 22 1.99 -15.57 9.08
N LYS A 23 1.55 -16.63 8.38
CA LYS A 23 1.50 -17.99 8.95
C LYS A 23 2.87 -18.64 9.09
N HIS A 24 3.87 -18.18 8.34
CA HIS A 24 5.19 -18.82 8.25
C HIS A 24 6.26 -18.05 9.05
N LEU A 25 5.93 -16.85 9.53
CA LEU A 25 6.84 -16.06 10.35
C LEU A 25 6.84 -16.54 11.82
N PRO A 26 8.00 -16.50 12.50
CA PRO A 26 8.07 -16.74 13.93
C PRO A 26 7.14 -15.79 14.69
N ASN A 27 6.40 -16.26 15.70
CA ASN A 27 5.50 -15.41 16.47
C ASN A 27 6.19 -14.81 17.72
N ASP A 28 7.25 -14.05 17.46
CA ASP A 28 7.74 -13.05 18.41
C ASP A 28 7.00 -11.72 18.21
N THR A 29 7.03 -10.88 19.24
CA THR A 29 6.27 -9.62 19.29
C THR A 29 6.58 -8.68 18.13
N VAL A 30 7.85 -8.59 17.69
CA VAL A 30 8.24 -7.66 16.63
C VAL A 30 7.67 -8.13 15.29
N ASN A 31 7.88 -9.40 14.96
CA ASN A 31 7.35 -9.97 13.72
C ASN A 31 5.82 -9.95 13.69
N GLN A 32 5.15 -10.18 14.83
CA GLN A 32 3.69 -10.06 14.92
C GLN A 32 3.20 -8.65 14.63
N VAL A 33 3.76 -7.62 15.28
CA VAL A 33 3.34 -6.23 15.07
C VAL A 33 3.52 -5.81 13.62
N LEU A 34 4.68 -6.13 13.03
CA LEU A 34 4.96 -5.78 11.63
C LEU A 34 4.05 -6.52 10.65
N THR A 35 3.82 -7.82 10.88
CA THR A 35 2.93 -8.61 10.00
C THR A 35 1.46 -8.28 10.17
N ASP A 36 1.04 -7.84 11.35
CA ASP A 36 -0.31 -7.31 11.61
C ASP A 36 -0.52 -6.00 10.86
N GLY A 37 0.43 -5.06 10.94
CA GLY A 37 0.39 -3.80 10.19
C GLY A 37 0.42 -4.02 8.68
N LEU A 38 1.24 -4.95 8.19
CA LEU A 38 1.29 -5.36 6.79
C LEU A 38 -0.07 -5.94 6.33
N ASN A 39 -0.62 -6.88 7.09
CA ASN A 39 -1.89 -7.53 6.76
C ASN A 39 -3.07 -6.54 6.81
N GLU A 40 -3.11 -5.66 7.82
CA GLU A 40 -4.12 -4.62 7.90
C GLU A 40 -4.04 -3.67 6.69
N SER A 41 -2.82 -3.23 6.33
CA SER A 41 -2.62 -2.34 5.18
C SER A 41 -3.05 -2.99 3.86
N ALA A 42 -2.71 -4.27 3.66
CA ALA A 42 -3.13 -5.02 2.48
C ALA A 42 -4.66 -5.20 2.42
N LEU A 43 -5.32 -5.43 3.56
CA LEU A 43 -6.78 -5.54 3.61
C LEU A 43 -7.48 -4.21 3.30
N TYR A 44 -6.95 -3.09 3.79
CA TYR A 44 -7.48 -1.78 3.42
C TYR A 44 -7.26 -1.47 1.94
N LEU A 45 -6.11 -1.83 1.37
CA LEU A 45 -5.86 -1.71 -0.06
C LEU A 45 -6.94 -2.46 -0.88
N GLU A 46 -7.20 -3.73 -0.55
CA GLU A 46 -8.24 -4.53 -1.22
C GLU A 46 -9.63 -3.92 -1.05
N ARG A 47 -9.96 -3.46 0.16
CA ARG A 47 -11.21 -2.77 0.45
C ARG A 47 -11.39 -1.54 -0.44
N TYR A 48 -10.41 -0.66 -0.51
CA TYR A 48 -10.48 0.55 -1.34
C TYR A 48 -10.54 0.20 -2.83
N SER A 49 -9.87 -0.87 -3.25
CA SER A 49 -9.99 -1.38 -4.63
C SER A 49 -11.42 -1.78 -4.97
N ASN A 50 -12.08 -2.51 -4.06
CA ASN A 50 -13.48 -2.90 -4.21
C ASN A 50 -14.44 -1.70 -4.13
N GLU A 51 -14.20 -0.76 -3.22
CA GLU A 51 -15.02 0.44 -3.11
C GLU A 51 -14.92 1.30 -4.38
N ALA A 52 -13.74 1.41 -4.99
CA ALA A 52 -13.53 2.09 -6.26
C ALA A 52 -14.30 1.42 -7.42
N LEU A 53 -14.27 0.08 -7.49
CA LEU A 53 -14.97 -0.70 -8.51
C LEU A 53 -16.50 -0.56 -8.42
N ASN A 54 -17.03 -0.48 -7.19
CA ASN A 54 -18.47 -0.39 -6.91
C ASN A 54 -18.97 1.06 -6.75
N ALA A 55 -18.10 2.04 -6.92
CA ALA A 55 -18.45 3.45 -6.77
C ALA A 55 -19.50 3.88 -7.81
N LYS A 56 -20.52 4.60 -7.33
CA LYS A 56 -21.61 5.11 -8.18
C LYS A 56 -21.28 6.44 -8.85
N THR A 57 -20.18 7.07 -8.45
CA THR A 57 -19.73 8.37 -8.97
C THR A 57 -18.24 8.33 -9.21
N GLU A 58 -17.79 9.00 -10.27
CA GLU A 58 -16.37 9.11 -10.59
C GLU A 58 -15.57 9.76 -9.45
N ARG A 59 -16.14 10.77 -8.79
CA ARG A 59 -15.51 11.41 -7.62
C ARG A 59 -15.20 10.39 -6.51
N LYS A 60 -16.13 9.48 -6.23
CA LYS A 60 -15.90 8.43 -5.23
C LYS A 60 -14.88 7.41 -5.72
N THR A 61 -14.91 7.04 -7.01
CA THR A 61 -13.86 6.18 -7.59
C THR A 61 -12.46 6.78 -7.34
N VAL A 62 -12.27 8.06 -7.63
CA VAL A 62 -10.97 8.74 -7.43
C VAL A 62 -10.53 8.79 -5.98
N GLU A 63 -11.45 9.10 -5.08
CA GLU A 63 -11.19 9.12 -3.63
C GLU A 63 -10.71 7.75 -3.14
N GLU A 64 -11.35 6.67 -3.58
CA GLU A 64 -10.97 5.33 -3.21
C GLU A 64 -9.63 4.89 -3.84
N LEU A 65 -9.38 5.24 -5.10
CA LEU A 65 -8.09 4.98 -5.76
C LEU A 65 -6.94 5.69 -5.03
N ARG A 66 -7.17 6.90 -4.51
CA ARG A 66 -6.19 7.61 -3.68
C ARG A 66 -5.86 6.85 -2.41
N HIS A 67 -6.89 6.44 -1.68
CA HIS A 67 -6.69 5.68 -0.44
C HIS A 67 -5.97 4.36 -0.72
N ALA A 68 -6.28 3.73 -1.84
CA ALA A 68 -5.61 2.52 -2.27
C ALA A 68 -4.13 2.78 -2.58
N TYR A 69 -3.79 3.82 -3.33
CA TYR A 69 -2.41 4.21 -3.62
C TYR A 69 -1.59 4.44 -2.33
N GLN A 70 -2.16 5.17 -1.35
CA GLN A 70 -1.54 5.37 -0.04
C GLN A 70 -1.31 4.05 0.71
N LYS A 71 -2.26 3.11 0.63
CA LYS A 71 -2.11 1.79 1.24
C LYS A 71 -1.08 0.92 0.53
N THR A 72 -0.93 1.01 -0.79
CA THR A 72 0.17 0.36 -1.50
C THR A 72 1.53 0.83 -0.98
N GLY A 73 1.70 2.14 -0.72
CA GLY A 73 2.89 2.69 -0.08
C GLY A 73 3.12 2.12 1.34
N SER A 74 2.06 2.04 2.14
CA SER A 74 2.13 1.46 3.49
C SER A 74 2.54 -0.03 3.47
N VAL A 75 1.95 -0.82 2.57
CA VAL A 75 2.30 -2.24 2.37
C VAL A 75 3.77 -2.37 1.99
N ARG A 76 4.24 -1.57 1.02
CA ARG A 76 5.64 -1.53 0.60
C ARG A 76 6.59 -1.23 1.76
N TYR A 77 6.29 -0.22 2.57
CA TYR A 77 7.08 0.12 3.75
C TYR A 77 7.26 -1.07 4.70
N TYR A 78 6.18 -1.80 5.03
CA TYR A 78 6.27 -2.96 5.91
C TYR A 78 7.09 -4.11 5.30
N ILE A 79 7.00 -4.33 3.98
CA ILE A 79 7.81 -5.34 3.29
C ILE A 79 9.29 -4.96 3.32
N GLU A 80 9.62 -3.70 3.03
CA GLU A 80 11.00 -3.18 3.09
C GLU A 80 11.56 -3.31 4.50
N PHE A 81 10.77 -3.00 5.54
CA PHE A 81 11.17 -3.17 6.94
C PHE A 81 11.47 -4.65 7.25
N LEU A 82 10.56 -5.57 6.91
CA LEU A 82 10.74 -7.01 7.12
C LEU A 82 11.97 -7.56 6.39
N LYS A 83 12.28 -7.02 5.21
CA LYS A 83 13.51 -7.32 4.44
C LYS A 83 14.75 -6.81 5.17
N GLU A 84 14.74 -5.56 5.63
CA GLU A 84 15.88 -4.93 6.32
C GLU A 84 16.28 -5.67 7.59
N ILE A 85 15.29 -6.05 8.42
CA ILE A 85 15.54 -6.81 9.65
C ILE A 85 15.77 -8.31 9.41
N LYS A 86 15.77 -8.75 8.15
CA LYS A 86 15.94 -10.15 7.74
C LYS A 86 14.91 -11.11 8.36
N ALA A 87 13.71 -10.61 8.64
CA ALA A 87 12.60 -11.42 9.11
C ALA A 87 12.07 -12.35 8.01
N ILE A 88 12.16 -11.91 6.75
CA ILE A 88 11.77 -12.68 5.58
C ILE A 88 12.95 -12.88 4.62
N PRO A 89 12.98 -13.99 3.85
CA PRO A 89 13.96 -14.16 2.79
C PRO A 89 13.84 -13.07 1.72
N GLU A 90 14.98 -12.67 1.15
CA GLU A 90 15.03 -11.60 0.13
C GLU A 90 14.14 -11.89 -1.08
N PHE A 91 14.11 -13.13 -1.57
CA PHE A 91 13.25 -13.51 -2.69
C PHE A 91 11.74 -13.37 -2.37
N VAL A 92 11.33 -13.52 -1.10
CA VAL A 92 9.94 -13.32 -0.68
C VAL A 92 9.62 -11.83 -0.63
N ALA A 93 10.55 -11.03 -0.11
CA ALA A 93 10.40 -9.58 -0.10
C ALA A 93 10.30 -9.03 -1.53
N ASP A 94 11.20 -9.44 -2.41
CA ASP A 94 11.25 -8.95 -3.79
C ASP A 94 10.00 -9.33 -4.60
N ASP A 95 9.45 -10.54 -4.40
CA ASP A 95 8.17 -10.95 -5.01
C ASP A 95 7.01 -10.05 -4.55
N LEU A 96 6.92 -9.77 -3.24
CA LEU A 96 5.88 -8.89 -2.69
C LEU A 96 6.06 -7.43 -3.12
N LEU A 97 7.30 -6.95 -3.23
CA LEU A 97 7.60 -5.61 -3.73
C LEU A 97 7.24 -5.49 -5.22
N SER A 98 7.48 -6.54 -6.01
CA SER A 98 7.06 -6.58 -7.41
C SER A 98 5.54 -6.48 -7.56
N ASP A 99 4.76 -7.10 -6.66
CA ASP A 99 3.30 -6.94 -6.66
C ASP A 99 2.90 -5.48 -6.35
N CYS A 100 3.56 -4.84 -5.39
CA CYS A 100 3.32 -3.43 -5.07
C CYS A 100 3.60 -2.50 -6.27
N GLU A 101 4.69 -2.75 -7.01
CA GLU A 101 5.01 -1.98 -8.22
C GLU A 101 3.98 -2.23 -9.33
N ALA A 102 3.57 -3.48 -9.58
CA ALA A 102 2.53 -3.79 -10.55
C ALA A 102 1.19 -3.08 -10.22
N ILE A 103 0.84 -3.00 -8.93
CA ILE A 103 -0.32 -2.24 -8.46
C ILE A 103 -0.17 -0.74 -8.74
N LYS A 104 1.00 -0.16 -8.45
CA LYS A 104 1.26 1.26 -8.74
C LYS A 104 1.18 1.56 -10.23
N GLU A 105 1.86 0.77 -11.06
CA GLU A 105 1.84 0.90 -12.52
C GLU A 105 0.43 0.79 -13.10
N THR A 106 -0.45 0.01 -12.46
CA THR A 106 -1.87 -0.07 -12.84
C THR A 106 -2.66 1.17 -12.37
N LEU A 107 -2.38 1.67 -11.16
CA LEU A 107 -3.11 2.79 -10.54
C LEU A 107 -2.76 4.15 -11.15
N GLU A 108 -1.48 4.41 -11.41
CA GLU A 108 -0.98 5.74 -11.82
C GLU A 108 -1.69 6.27 -13.08
N PRO A 109 -1.81 5.53 -14.19
CA PRO A 109 -2.50 6.01 -15.39
C PRO A 109 -3.98 6.30 -15.12
N ILE A 110 -4.64 5.49 -14.29
CA ILE A 110 -6.04 5.68 -13.91
C ILE A 110 -6.18 6.99 -13.14
N MET A 111 -5.30 7.22 -12.15
CA MET A 111 -5.32 8.46 -11.37
C MET A 111 -4.99 9.69 -12.21
N GLU A 112 -4.06 9.60 -13.17
CA GLU A 112 -3.73 10.69 -14.09
C GLU A 112 -4.91 11.09 -14.99
N GLU A 113 -5.64 10.11 -15.52
CA GLU A 113 -6.85 10.36 -16.32
C GLU A 113 -7.87 11.18 -15.52
N TYR A 114 -8.05 10.84 -14.24
CA TYR A 114 -8.96 11.55 -13.36
C TYR A 114 -8.42 12.92 -12.90
N ARG A 115 -7.10 13.06 -12.73
CA ARG A 115 -6.45 14.34 -12.38
C ARG A 115 -6.74 15.40 -13.44
N GLY A 116 -6.65 15.04 -14.72
CA GLY A 116 -6.97 15.93 -15.84
C GLY A 116 -8.43 16.41 -15.86
N LYS A 117 -9.36 15.59 -15.35
CA LYS A 117 -10.80 15.88 -15.33
C LYS A 117 -11.25 16.70 -14.12
N TYR A 118 -10.63 16.50 -12.95
CA TYR A 118 -11.11 17.04 -11.67
C TYR A 118 -10.19 18.07 -10.99
N GLY A 119 -9.02 18.37 -11.57
CA GLY A 119 -8.17 19.49 -11.13
C GLY A 119 -7.55 19.31 -9.74
N PHE A 120 -7.33 18.06 -9.31
CA PHE A 120 -6.63 17.78 -8.05
C PHE A 120 -5.16 18.24 -8.14
N HIS A 121 -4.80 19.29 -7.39
CA HIS A 121 -3.41 19.73 -7.22
C HIS A 121 -2.62 18.75 -6.35
N SER A 122 -1.31 18.71 -6.62
CA SER A 122 -0.33 17.69 -6.23
C SER A 122 -0.03 17.67 -4.73
N SER A 123 -0.73 16.83 -3.97
CA SER A 123 -0.19 16.29 -2.71
C SER A 123 0.17 14.80 -2.84
N TRP A 124 0.17 14.26 -4.06
CA TRP A 124 0.38 12.83 -4.33
C TRP A 124 1.86 12.42 -4.18
N ASP A 125 2.77 13.38 -4.39
CA ASP A 125 4.22 13.20 -4.28
C ASP A 125 4.77 13.48 -2.87
N ASP A 126 4.00 14.18 -2.02
CA ASP A 126 4.48 14.64 -0.70
C ASP A 126 4.46 13.54 0.38
N ASP A 127 3.69 12.46 0.21
CA ASP A 127 3.62 11.37 1.18
C ASP A 127 4.81 10.38 1.05
N ASN A 128 5.69 10.54 0.05
CA ASN A 128 6.90 9.71 -0.12
C ASN A 128 8.11 10.23 0.69
N HIS A 129 7.91 11.28 1.49
CA HIS A 129 8.86 11.76 2.49
C HIS A 129 8.21 11.81 3.88
N ASN A 130 7.79 10.66 4.41
CA ASN A 130 7.90 10.44 5.86
C ASN A 130 9.38 10.22 6.21
N SER A 131 10.19 11.26 5.98
CA SER A 131 11.39 11.46 6.77
C SER A 131 10.89 11.59 8.20
N PHE A 132 11.19 10.60 9.04
CA PHE A 132 11.13 10.75 10.48
C PHE A 132 11.85 12.05 10.86
N SER A 133 11.09 13.13 11.03
CA SER A 133 11.52 14.31 11.75
C SER A 133 11.50 13.93 13.22
N SER A 134 12.56 13.24 13.65
CA SER A 134 12.91 13.12 15.06
C SER A 134 13.29 14.51 15.57
N SER A 135 12.29 15.28 15.97
CA SER A 135 12.47 16.42 16.87
C SER A 135 12.28 15.90 18.29
N TRP A 136 13.27 15.16 18.77
CA TRP A 136 13.53 14.99 20.19
C TRP A 136 14.85 15.69 20.49
N ASP A 137 14.91 16.98 20.16
CA ASP A 137 16.00 17.84 20.63
C ASP A 137 15.48 18.58 21.86
N ASP A 138 15.91 18.02 22.98
CA ASP A 138 16.46 18.68 24.16
C ASP A 138 15.59 19.63 25.00
N ASP A 139 15.35 19.13 26.21
CA ASP A 139 15.17 19.86 27.46
C ASP A 139 15.98 21.17 27.51
N ASP A 140 15.28 22.27 27.75
CA ASP A 140 15.81 23.40 28.53
C ASP A 140 14.66 24.36 28.85
N TRP A 141 14.01 24.22 30.02
CA TRP A 141 13.37 25.28 30.82
C TRP A 141 13.12 24.82 32.26
#